data_AF-A0A2G9R3X2-F1
#
_entry.id   AF-A0A2G9R3X2-F1
#
_cell.length_a   1.000
_cell.length_b   1.000
_cell.length_c   1.000
_cell.angle_alpha   90.00
_cell.angle_beta   90.00
_cell.angle_gamma   90.00
#
_symmetry.space_group_name_H-M   'P 1'
#
loop_
_entity.id
_entity.type
_entity.pdbx_description
1 polymer ?
#
loop_
_entity_poly.entity_id
_entity_poly.type
_entity_poly.pdbx_seq_one_letter_code
_entity_poly.pdbx_strand_id
1 'polypeptide(L)'
;SLTGTEKFVIKLQENQPVKRRKRRRQRKKENTASHSAPDSRNHQKPTEDQTLKSESLFINKNKKRKLQRKRQKERLKAAGLWPKMKTVELTNQPETGIVDAVEQSVAQSEEELKKTEDLLDFLQATQEIYFTECKSPCADSALSTELVLEIINQIKNGAVPFSELCLLHQLKSLLLLQDIERLKDSLDSFKEHSSMPVGHRLALHSLFCYWISDILPIKLKATS
;
A
#
# COMPACT_ATOMS: atom_id res chain seq x y z
N SER A 1 -8.01 -80.29 9.08
CA SER A 1 -7.02 -79.38 8.45
C SER A 1 -7.74 -78.06 8.16
N LEU A 2 -7.70 -77.02 9.01
CA LEU A 2 -6.63 -75.98 9.14
C LEU A 2 -6.19 -75.52 7.73
N THR A 3 -6.36 -74.28 7.26
CA THR A 3 -6.16 -72.92 7.85
C THR A 3 -6.92 -71.89 6.95
N GLY A 4 -7.19 -70.63 7.28
CA GLY A 4 -6.77 -69.80 8.39
C GLY A 4 -7.63 -68.53 8.48
N THR A 5 -7.90 -68.15 9.72
CA THR A 5 -8.47 -66.89 10.17
C THR A 5 -7.32 -65.95 10.55
N GLU A 6 -7.26 -64.73 10.03
CA GLU A 6 -6.52 -63.67 10.73
C GLU A 6 -7.31 -62.36 10.74
N LYS A 7 -7.70 -62.00 11.96
CA LYS A 7 -8.14 -60.69 12.41
C LYS A 7 -6.88 -59.90 12.78
N PHE A 8 -6.72 -58.67 12.29
CA PHE A 8 -5.82 -57.68 12.88
C PHE A 8 -6.56 -56.35 13.01
N VAL A 9 -7.05 -56.03 14.22
CA VAL A 9 -6.36 -55.30 15.30
C VAL A 9 -6.47 -53.78 15.10
N ILE A 10 -7.43 -53.23 15.83
CA ILE A 10 -7.59 -51.81 16.13
C ILE A 10 -6.36 -51.36 16.91
N LYS A 11 -5.60 -50.40 16.37
CA LYS A 11 -4.57 -49.69 17.14
C LYS A 11 -5.01 -48.26 17.37
N LEU A 12 -5.61 -48.04 18.53
CA LEU A 12 -5.70 -46.74 19.19
C LEU A 12 -4.28 -46.28 19.50
N GLN A 13 -3.88 -45.12 18.99
CA GLN A 13 -2.67 -44.44 19.46
C GLN A 13 -2.93 -42.93 19.60
N GLU A 14 -3.43 -42.62 20.78
CA GLU A 14 -2.89 -41.62 21.71
C GLU A 14 -2.46 -40.25 21.16
N ASN A 15 -3.30 -39.26 21.49
CA ASN A 15 -3.09 -37.83 21.34
C ASN A 15 -1.82 -37.35 22.08
N GLN A 16 -0.84 -36.84 21.33
CA GLN A 16 0.25 -36.01 21.88
C GLN A 16 -0.19 -34.53 21.91
N PRO A 17 -0.16 -33.83 23.06
CA PRO A 17 -0.53 -32.42 23.13
C PRO A 17 0.60 -31.51 22.61
N VAL A 18 0.34 -30.82 21.50
CA VAL A 18 1.18 -29.73 21.00
C VAL A 18 1.27 -28.62 22.06
N LYS A 19 2.49 -28.36 22.56
CA LYS A 19 2.79 -27.35 23.58
C LYS A 19 2.34 -25.95 23.14
N ARG A 20 1.15 -25.53 23.58
CA ARG A 20 0.65 -24.17 23.42
C ARG A 20 1.48 -23.21 24.29
N ARG A 21 2.32 -22.39 23.63
CA ARG A 21 3.10 -21.32 24.27
C ARG A 21 2.15 -20.36 25.00
N LYS A 22 2.07 -20.43 26.33
CA LYS A 22 1.29 -19.51 27.18
C LYS A 22 1.79 -18.07 26.97
N ARG A 23 0.99 -17.23 26.31
CA ARG A 23 1.21 -15.77 26.26
C ARG A 23 0.92 -15.19 27.65
N ARG A 24 1.97 -14.82 28.38
CA ARG A 24 1.92 -14.09 29.64
C ARG A 24 1.27 -12.71 29.39
N ARG A 25 0.02 -12.54 29.84
CA ARG A 25 -0.65 -11.23 29.87
C ARG A 25 0.00 -10.38 30.97
N GLN A 26 0.82 -9.40 30.62
CA GLN A 26 1.20 -8.36 31.57
C GLN A 26 0.01 -7.40 31.73
N ARG A 27 -0.56 -7.40 32.94
CA ARG A 27 -1.55 -6.41 33.38
C ARG A 27 -0.82 -5.07 33.52
N LYS A 28 -1.23 -4.06 32.76
CA LYS A 28 -0.83 -2.67 33.01
C LYS A 28 -1.76 -2.13 34.10
N LYS A 29 -1.16 -1.70 35.21
CA LYS A 29 -1.84 -1.08 36.36
C LYS A 29 -2.61 0.16 35.92
N GLU A 30 -3.79 0.30 36.49
CA GLU A 30 -4.62 1.51 36.51
C GLU A 30 -3.83 2.63 37.19
N ASN A 31 -3.76 3.79 36.54
CA ASN A 31 -3.35 5.02 37.21
C ASN A 31 -4.62 5.72 37.68
N THR A 32 -4.70 5.85 38.99
CA THR A 32 -5.70 6.56 39.77
C THR A 32 -5.80 8.01 39.32
N ALA A 33 -7.03 8.46 39.09
CA ALA A 33 -7.36 9.87 38.97
C ALA A 33 -7.26 10.52 40.36
N SER A 34 -6.66 11.71 40.41
CA SER A 34 -6.92 12.69 41.47
C SER A 34 -7.08 14.04 40.80
N HIS A 35 -8.34 14.44 40.66
CA HIS A 35 -8.75 15.82 40.48
C HIS A 35 -8.51 16.58 41.78
N SER A 36 -7.89 17.76 41.69
CA SER A 36 -8.15 18.87 42.61
C SER A 36 -8.11 20.18 41.81
N ALA A 37 -9.06 21.04 42.16
CA ALA A 37 -9.59 22.17 41.39
C ALA A 37 -8.75 23.47 41.58
N PRO A 38 -9.12 24.59 40.93
CA PRO A 38 -8.23 25.71 40.53
C PRO A 38 -8.23 26.91 41.49
N ASP A 39 -7.23 27.80 41.43
CA ASP A 39 -7.44 29.26 41.53
C ASP A 39 -6.19 30.13 41.15
N SER A 40 -6.49 31.31 40.58
CA SER A 40 -5.77 32.62 40.58
C SER A 40 -4.49 32.81 39.70
N ARG A 41 -4.55 33.62 38.60
CA ARG A 41 -4.48 35.12 38.48
C ARG A 41 -3.02 35.61 38.71
N ASN A 42 -2.26 36.30 37.82
CA ASN A 42 -2.54 37.40 36.89
C ASN A 42 -1.33 37.71 35.94
N HIS A 43 -1.60 38.34 34.78
CA HIS A 43 -0.77 39.28 33.94
C HIS A 43 0.58 38.79 33.34
N GLN A 44 1.04 39.06 32.09
CA GLN A 44 0.89 40.12 31.08
C GLN A 44 1.41 39.60 29.69
N LYS A 45 0.89 40.13 28.57
CA LYS A 45 1.40 40.01 27.17
C LYS A 45 2.60 40.97 26.95
N PRO A 46 3.32 41.02 25.79
CA PRO A 46 3.22 40.26 24.51
C PRO A 46 4.59 39.75 23.98
N THR A 47 4.61 39.00 22.86
CA THR A 47 5.42 39.21 21.63
C THR A 47 5.31 37.96 20.72
N GLU A 48 5.60 38.16 19.45
CA GLU A 48 5.22 37.46 18.21
C GLU A 48 5.73 36.01 18.01
N ASP A 49 5.29 35.45 16.88
CA ASP A 49 5.65 34.17 16.26
C ASP A 49 5.07 32.88 16.85
N GLN A 50 3.97 32.45 16.22
CA GLN A 50 3.78 31.04 15.85
C GLN A 50 2.66 30.91 14.81
N THR A 51 3.07 31.07 13.55
CA THR A 51 2.35 30.55 12.40
C THR A 51 2.03 29.09 12.67
N LEU A 52 0.75 28.75 12.55
CA LEU A 52 0.16 27.43 12.69
C LEU A 52 0.99 26.38 11.91
N LYS A 53 1.96 25.77 12.59
CA LYS A 53 2.44 24.43 12.25
C LYS A 53 1.24 23.54 12.46
N SER A 54 0.49 23.31 11.39
CA SER A 54 -0.37 22.15 11.25
C SER A 54 0.48 20.95 11.66
N GLU A 55 0.29 20.50 12.90
CA GLU A 55 0.75 19.23 13.39
C GLU A 55 0.07 18.17 12.53
N SER A 56 0.65 17.92 11.35
CA SER A 56 0.45 16.70 10.59
C SER A 56 0.97 15.60 11.49
N LEU A 57 0.07 15.11 12.34
CA LEU A 57 0.26 13.98 13.24
C LEU A 57 1.02 12.92 12.46
N PHE A 58 2.30 12.75 12.76
CA PHE A 58 3.12 11.71 12.15
C PHE A 58 2.58 10.36 12.62
N ILE A 59 1.61 9.84 11.88
CA ILE A 59 1.02 8.54 12.13
C ILE A 59 2.11 7.52 11.83
N ASN A 60 2.63 6.86 12.88
CA ASN A 60 3.58 5.76 12.73
C ASN A 60 3.09 4.78 11.64
N LYS A 61 3.99 4.28 10.79
CA LYS A 61 3.71 3.31 9.71
C LYS A 61 2.74 2.19 10.15
N ASN A 62 2.88 1.66 11.36
CA ASN A 62 1.96 0.66 11.90
C ASN A 62 0.55 1.19 12.20
N LYS A 63 0.44 2.42 12.72
CA LYS A 63 -0.84 3.08 12.97
C LYS A 63 -1.53 3.44 11.63
N LYS A 64 -0.77 3.83 10.60
CA LYS A 64 -1.29 4.04 9.23
C LYS A 64 -1.86 2.74 8.67
N ARG A 65 -1.11 1.64 8.75
CA ARG A 65 -1.56 0.29 8.34
C ARG A 65 -2.83 -0.14 9.09
N LYS A 66 -2.89 0.10 10.40
CA LYS A 66 -4.06 -0.22 11.23
C LYS A 66 -5.30 0.57 10.79
N LEU A 67 -5.15 1.85 10.48
CA LEU A 67 -6.25 2.72 10.04
C LEU A 67 -6.73 2.36 8.63
N GLN A 68 -5.82 2.09 7.69
CA GLN A 68 -6.18 1.65 6.33
C GLN A 68 -6.92 0.31 6.36
N ARG A 69 -6.41 -0.68 7.12
CA ARG A 69 -7.11 -1.94 7.35
C ARG A 69 -8.50 -1.69 7.91
N LYS A 70 -8.66 -0.85 8.94
CA LYS A 70 -9.97 -0.54 9.52
C LYS A 70 -10.96 0.02 8.48
N ARG A 71 -10.54 1.00 7.68
CA ARG A 71 -11.38 1.61 6.63
C ARG A 71 -11.82 0.59 5.58
N GLN A 72 -10.92 -0.30 5.15
CA GLN A 72 -11.27 -1.37 4.21
C GLN A 72 -12.24 -2.38 4.82
N LYS A 73 -12.06 -2.75 6.09
CA LYS A 73 -13.02 -3.61 6.81
C LYS A 73 -14.41 -2.99 6.87
N GLU A 74 -14.49 -1.69 7.16
CA GLU A 74 -15.75 -0.95 7.17
C GLU A 74 -16.40 -0.88 5.77
N ARG A 75 -15.61 -0.68 4.70
CA ARG A 75 -16.10 -0.73 3.31
C ARG A 75 -16.71 -2.09 2.96
N LEU A 76 -16.00 -3.18 3.25
CA LEU A 76 -16.49 -4.54 3.04
C LEU A 76 -17.75 -4.83 3.86
N LYS A 77 -17.82 -4.32 5.10
CA LYS A 77 -19.01 -4.46 5.96
C LYS A 77 -20.20 -3.68 5.44
N ALA A 78 -19.98 -2.48 4.91
CA ALA A 78 -21.02 -1.67 4.26
C ALA A 78 -21.52 -2.32 2.96
N ALA A 79 -20.65 -3.01 2.23
CA ALA A 79 -21.00 -3.77 1.03
C ALA A 79 -21.67 -5.13 1.31
N GLY A 80 -21.86 -5.51 2.58
CA GLY A 80 -22.42 -6.83 2.96
C GLY A 80 -21.48 -8.02 2.74
N LEU A 81 -20.24 -7.77 2.31
CA LEU A 81 -19.21 -8.77 1.97
C LEU A 81 -18.31 -9.14 3.18
N TRP A 82 -18.61 -8.62 4.37
CA TRP A 82 -17.82 -8.92 5.57
C TRP A 82 -18.23 -10.27 6.18
N PRO A 83 -17.28 -11.17 6.51
CA PRO A 83 -17.59 -12.45 7.14
C PRO A 83 -18.25 -12.21 8.49
N LYS A 84 -19.55 -12.48 8.61
CA LYS A 84 -20.18 -12.67 9.91
C LYS A 84 -19.69 -14.02 10.42
N MET A 85 -18.97 -14.03 11.53
CA MET A 85 -18.68 -15.27 12.26
C MET A 85 -20.05 -15.82 12.70
N LYS A 86 -20.56 -16.81 11.95
CA LYS A 86 -21.82 -17.46 12.26
C LYS A 86 -21.65 -18.28 13.53
N THR A 87 -22.29 -17.83 14.60
CA THR A 87 -22.67 -18.73 15.69
C THR A 87 -23.55 -19.81 15.06
N VAL A 88 -23.15 -21.06 15.26
CA VAL A 88 -23.72 -22.25 14.63
C VAL A 88 -25.22 -22.32 14.88
N GLU A 89 -26.02 -22.10 13.85
CA GLU A 89 -27.40 -22.56 13.77
C GLU A 89 -27.59 -23.23 12.41
N LEU A 90 -27.93 -24.52 12.49
CA LEU A 90 -27.89 -25.51 11.44
C LEU A 90 -28.95 -25.22 10.36
N THR A 91 -28.57 -24.69 9.20
CA THR A 91 -29.25 -25.00 7.93
C THR A 91 -28.23 -24.99 6.78
N ASN A 92 -28.21 -26.08 6.02
CA ASN A 92 -27.30 -26.31 4.91
C ASN A 92 -27.56 -25.34 3.75
N GLN A 93 -26.56 -24.54 3.39
CA GLN A 93 -26.38 -23.98 2.05
C GLN A 93 -24.86 -23.99 1.74
N PRO A 94 -24.43 -24.31 0.51
CA PRO A 94 -23.02 -24.43 0.17
C PRO A 94 -22.41 -23.03 0.02
N GLU A 95 -21.77 -22.53 1.08
CA GLU A 95 -21.11 -21.20 1.13
C GLU A 95 -19.61 -21.27 0.78
N THR A 96 -19.16 -22.23 -0.05
CA THR A 96 -17.74 -22.33 -0.42
C THR A 96 -17.29 -21.14 -1.28
N GLY A 97 -18.14 -20.63 -2.17
CA GLY A 97 -17.79 -19.51 -3.05
C GLY A 97 -17.63 -18.15 -2.36
N ILE A 98 -18.21 -17.95 -1.18
CA ILE A 98 -18.12 -16.67 -0.46
C ILE A 98 -16.76 -16.57 0.25
N VAL A 99 -16.27 -17.68 0.80
CA VAL A 99 -14.95 -17.71 1.45
C VAL A 99 -13.86 -17.52 0.42
N ASP A 100 -13.95 -18.22 -0.72
CA ASP A 100 -13.03 -18.08 -1.84
C ASP A 100 -13.04 -16.66 -2.42
N ALA A 101 -14.21 -16.06 -2.62
CA ALA A 101 -14.31 -14.67 -3.11
C ALA A 101 -13.74 -13.64 -2.13
N VAL A 102 -13.92 -13.85 -0.81
CA VAL A 102 -13.34 -12.97 0.21
C VAL A 102 -11.82 -13.15 0.27
N GLU A 103 -11.31 -14.37 0.25
CA GLU A 103 -9.87 -14.63 0.24
C GLU A 103 -9.20 -14.06 -1.02
N GLN A 104 -9.84 -14.23 -2.17
CA GLN A 104 -9.40 -13.67 -3.45
C GLN A 104 -9.47 -12.14 -3.46
N SER A 105 -10.49 -11.52 -2.85
CA SER A 105 -10.57 -10.06 -2.72
C SER A 105 -9.51 -9.48 -1.77
N VAL A 106 -9.15 -10.22 -0.72
CA VAL A 106 -8.09 -9.83 0.22
C VAL A 106 -6.73 -9.97 -0.43
N ALA A 107 -6.49 -11.09 -1.14
CA ALA A 107 -5.27 -11.31 -1.89
C ALA A 107 -5.08 -10.27 -3.01
N GLN A 108 -6.15 -9.98 -3.77
CA GLN A 108 -6.14 -8.92 -4.77
C GLN A 108 -5.80 -7.59 -4.10
N SER A 109 -6.44 -7.23 -2.99
CA SER A 109 -6.14 -6.00 -2.27
C SER A 109 -4.70 -5.93 -1.75
N GLU A 110 -4.07 -7.04 -1.36
CA GLU A 110 -2.66 -7.05 -0.96
C GLU A 110 -1.73 -6.82 -2.15
N GLU A 111 -2.04 -7.40 -3.31
CA GLU A 111 -1.30 -7.16 -4.56
C GLU A 111 -1.42 -5.71 -5.04
N GLU A 112 -2.62 -5.12 -4.96
CA GLU A 112 -2.86 -3.71 -5.29
C GLU A 112 -2.00 -2.76 -4.43
N LEU A 113 -1.92 -3.05 -3.13
CA LEU A 113 -1.09 -2.27 -2.20
C LEU A 113 0.40 -2.41 -2.52
N LYS A 114 0.86 -3.64 -2.82
CA LYS A 114 2.25 -3.90 -3.19
C LYS A 114 2.63 -3.19 -4.48
N LYS A 115 1.80 -3.29 -5.53
CA LYS A 115 2.02 -2.57 -6.80
C LYS A 115 2.11 -1.06 -6.61
N THR A 116 1.29 -0.52 -5.69
CA THR A 116 1.31 0.91 -5.37
C THR A 116 2.58 1.31 -4.61
N GLU A 117 3.03 0.50 -3.64
CA GLU A 117 4.29 0.74 -2.91
C GLU A 117 5.50 0.65 -3.85
N ASP A 118 5.57 -0.41 -4.66
CA ASP A 118 6.62 -0.61 -5.65
C ASP A 118 6.68 0.53 -6.68
N LEU A 119 5.52 1.10 -7.07
CA LEU A 119 5.45 2.25 -7.96
C LEU A 119 5.93 3.54 -7.28
N LEU A 120 5.55 3.77 -6.02
CA LEU A 120 6.00 4.93 -5.25
C LEU A 120 7.51 4.93 -5.06
N ASP A 121 8.09 3.77 -4.71
CA ASP A 121 9.54 3.63 -4.55
C ASP A 121 10.27 3.90 -5.87
N PHE A 122 9.73 3.41 -6.99
CA PHE A 122 10.27 3.68 -8.32
C PHE A 122 10.23 5.17 -8.68
N LEU A 123 9.09 5.84 -8.49
CA LEU A 123 8.94 7.27 -8.80
C LEU A 123 9.85 8.13 -7.91
N GLN A 124 9.95 7.78 -6.62
CA GLN A 124 10.83 8.45 -5.65
C GLN A 124 12.29 8.35 -6.09
N ALA A 125 12.78 7.13 -6.38
CA ALA A 125 14.14 6.91 -6.83
C ALA A 125 14.42 7.61 -8.17
N THR A 126 13.45 7.57 -9.08
CA THR A 126 13.57 8.21 -10.39
C THR A 126 13.72 9.73 -10.28
N GLN A 127 12.88 10.39 -9.48
CA GLN A 127 12.98 11.84 -9.34
C GLN A 127 14.32 12.21 -8.70
N GLU A 128 14.79 11.42 -7.74
CA GLU A 128 16.06 11.66 -7.05
C GLU A 128 17.22 11.60 -8.05
N ILE A 129 17.24 10.58 -8.91
CA ILE A 129 18.22 10.49 -10.00
C ILE A 129 18.09 11.68 -10.94
N TYR A 130 16.87 11.99 -11.41
CA TYR A 130 16.63 13.10 -12.34
C TYR A 130 17.14 14.44 -11.79
N PHE A 131 16.74 14.83 -10.58
CA PHE A 131 17.11 16.13 -10.01
C PHE A 131 18.55 16.17 -9.45
N THR A 132 19.15 15.03 -9.13
CA THR A 132 20.55 14.97 -8.66
C THR A 132 21.53 14.96 -9.83
N GLU A 133 21.20 14.27 -10.94
CA GLU A 133 22.08 14.10 -12.09
C GLU A 133 21.88 15.17 -13.18
N CYS A 134 20.68 15.77 -13.31
CA CYS A 134 20.48 16.90 -14.21
C CYS A 134 21.25 18.13 -13.72
N LYS A 135 22.37 18.43 -14.37
CA LYS A 135 23.21 19.62 -14.08
C LYS A 135 22.57 20.96 -14.48
N SER A 136 21.47 20.92 -15.22
CA SER A 136 20.65 22.09 -15.53
C SER A 136 19.21 21.64 -15.77
N PRO A 137 18.21 22.14 -15.03
CA PRO A 137 16.83 21.98 -15.42
C PRO A 137 16.65 22.63 -16.78
N CYS A 138 16.25 21.86 -17.80
CA CYS A 138 15.82 22.46 -19.05
C CYS A 138 14.67 23.41 -18.72
N ALA A 139 14.81 24.70 -19.04
CA ALA A 139 13.84 25.74 -18.67
C ALA A 139 12.44 25.51 -19.29
N ASP A 140 12.35 24.66 -20.33
CA ASP A 140 11.12 24.23 -20.99
C ASP A 140 10.55 22.91 -20.44
N SER A 141 11.14 22.35 -19.37
CA SER A 141 10.71 21.07 -18.82
C SER A 141 9.41 21.23 -18.05
N ALA A 142 8.35 20.54 -18.48
CA ALA A 142 7.10 20.39 -17.72
C ALA A 142 7.30 19.69 -16.35
N LEU A 143 8.52 19.20 -16.06
CA LEU A 143 8.92 18.60 -14.79
C LEU A 143 9.38 19.65 -13.78
N SER A 144 8.47 20.03 -12.88
CA SER A 144 8.82 20.68 -11.62
C SER A 144 8.95 19.62 -10.51
N THR A 145 9.94 19.78 -9.62
CA THR A 145 10.09 18.94 -8.42
C THR A 145 8.82 18.94 -7.57
N GLU A 146 8.16 20.10 -7.43
CA GLU A 146 6.92 20.23 -6.65
C GLU A 146 5.79 19.41 -7.27
N LEU A 147 5.69 19.40 -8.60
CA LEU A 147 4.65 18.67 -9.32
C LEU A 147 4.82 17.15 -9.17
N VAL A 148 6.06 16.64 -9.26
CA VAL A 148 6.34 15.20 -9.05
C VAL A 148 6.07 14.79 -7.60
N LEU A 149 6.47 15.61 -6.64
CA LEU A 149 6.17 15.36 -5.23
C LEU A 149 4.66 15.36 -4.94
N GLU A 150 3.92 16.26 -5.59
CA GLU A 150 2.46 16.29 -5.50
C GLU A 150 1.84 15.01 -6.08
N ILE A 151 2.29 14.55 -7.25
CA ILE A 151 1.87 13.26 -7.83
C ILE A 151 2.11 12.12 -6.82
N ILE A 152 3.31 12.03 -6.25
CA ILE A 152 3.67 11.00 -5.27
C ILE A 152 2.74 11.08 -4.05
N ASN A 153 2.42 12.29 -3.58
CA ASN A 153 1.51 12.50 -2.45
C ASN A 153 0.08 12.09 -2.78
N GLN A 154 -0.43 12.41 -3.98
CA GLN A 154 -1.76 12.01 -4.45
C GLN A 154 -1.90 10.48 -4.54
N ILE A 155 -0.88 9.80 -5.06
CA ILE A 155 -0.82 8.33 -5.10
C ILE A 155 -0.79 7.77 -3.66
N LYS A 156 0.07 8.30 -2.79
CA LYS A 156 0.21 7.88 -1.39
C LYS A 156 -1.05 8.08 -0.55
N ASN A 157 -1.87 9.08 -0.89
CA ASN A 157 -3.15 9.39 -0.25
C ASN A 157 -4.32 8.61 -0.86
N GLY A 158 -4.10 7.90 -1.99
CA GLY A 158 -5.12 7.11 -2.67
C GLY A 158 -6.14 7.96 -3.42
N ALA A 159 -5.73 9.16 -3.88
CA ALA A 159 -6.57 10.04 -4.67
C ALA A 159 -6.56 9.69 -6.16
N VAL A 160 -5.53 8.96 -6.61
CA VAL A 160 -5.43 8.43 -7.97
C VAL A 160 -6.21 7.10 -8.07
N PRO A 161 -7.10 6.94 -9.07
CA PRO A 161 -7.82 5.69 -9.29
C PRO A 161 -6.88 4.51 -9.53
N PHE A 162 -7.26 3.30 -9.10
CA PHE A 162 -6.42 2.12 -9.26
C PHE A 162 -6.17 1.75 -10.74
N SER A 163 -7.10 2.05 -11.64
CA SER A 163 -6.91 1.90 -13.09
C SER A 163 -5.71 2.69 -13.62
N GLU A 164 -5.56 3.94 -13.17
CA GLU A 164 -4.42 4.79 -13.52
C GLU A 164 -3.12 4.25 -12.92
N LEU A 165 -3.17 3.72 -11.69
CA LEU A 165 -2.02 3.07 -11.06
C LEU A 165 -1.57 1.81 -11.81
N CYS A 166 -2.52 1.01 -12.32
CA CYS A 166 -2.22 -0.14 -13.18
C CYS A 166 -1.52 0.28 -14.47
N LEU A 167 -1.96 1.36 -15.12
CA LEU A 167 -1.30 1.90 -16.31
C LEU A 167 0.14 2.33 -16.00
N LEU A 168 0.34 3.09 -14.91
CA LEU A 168 1.67 3.50 -14.49
C LEU A 168 2.58 2.32 -14.12
N HIS A 169 2.02 1.31 -13.47
CA HIS A 169 2.75 0.08 -13.17
C HIS A 169 3.12 -0.67 -14.46
N GLN A 170 2.21 -0.73 -15.45
CA GLN A 170 2.49 -1.32 -16.76
C GLN A 170 3.63 -0.60 -17.47
N LEU A 171 3.61 0.75 -17.50
CA LEU A 171 4.70 1.55 -18.07
C LEU A 171 6.04 1.25 -17.37
N LYS A 172 6.04 1.19 -16.04
CA LYS A 172 7.22 0.77 -15.27
C LYS A 172 7.69 -0.64 -15.66
N SER A 173 6.78 -1.59 -15.80
CA SER A 173 7.12 -2.97 -16.22
C SER A 173 7.75 -3.00 -17.60
N LEU A 174 7.18 -2.29 -18.59
CA LEU A 174 7.74 -2.19 -19.94
C LEU A 174 9.13 -1.55 -19.94
N LEU A 175 9.32 -0.52 -19.12
CA LEU A 175 10.62 0.14 -18.93
C LEU A 175 11.68 -0.83 -18.39
N LEU A 176 11.33 -1.65 -17.39
CA LEU A 176 12.24 -2.64 -16.82
C LEU A 176 12.55 -3.80 -17.77
N LEU A 177 11.59 -4.15 -18.63
CA LEU A 177 11.77 -5.13 -19.71
C LEU A 177 12.54 -4.56 -20.91
N GLN A 178 12.81 -3.25 -20.93
CA GLN A 178 13.44 -2.53 -22.04
C GLN A 178 12.66 -2.65 -23.36
N ASP A 179 11.35 -2.87 -23.28
CA ASP A 179 10.45 -2.91 -24.45
C ASP A 179 10.08 -1.48 -24.85
N ILE A 180 11.01 -0.80 -25.54
CA ILE A 180 10.89 0.65 -25.83
C ILE A 180 9.76 0.97 -26.80
N GLU A 181 9.49 0.09 -27.77
CA GLU A 181 8.41 0.31 -28.75
C GLU A 181 7.06 0.31 -28.05
N ARG A 182 6.73 -0.76 -27.31
CA ARG A 182 5.46 -0.83 -26.57
C ARG A 182 5.38 0.20 -25.45
N LEU A 183 6.50 0.55 -24.83
CA LEU A 183 6.55 1.60 -23.83
C LEU A 183 6.13 2.94 -24.41
N LYS A 184 6.66 3.33 -25.59
CA LYS A 184 6.30 4.59 -26.24
C LYS A 184 4.82 4.63 -26.60
N ASP A 185 4.30 3.60 -27.25
CA ASP A 185 2.88 3.52 -27.63
C ASP A 185 1.96 3.61 -26.40
N SER A 186 2.31 2.87 -25.34
CA SER A 186 1.54 2.91 -24.08
C SER A 186 1.65 4.26 -23.37
N LEU A 187 2.77 4.97 -23.51
CA LEU A 187 3.01 6.27 -22.89
C LEU A 187 2.24 7.38 -23.60
N ASP A 188 2.16 7.34 -24.94
CA ASP A 188 1.34 8.25 -25.74
C ASP A 188 -0.15 8.04 -25.44
N SER A 189 -0.60 6.78 -25.39
CA SER A 189 -1.97 6.45 -24.98
C SER A 189 -2.29 6.94 -23.57
N PHE A 190 -1.35 6.80 -22.62
CA PHE A 190 -1.53 7.30 -21.25
C PHE A 190 -1.65 8.83 -21.24
N LYS A 191 -0.79 9.53 -21.98
CA LYS A 191 -0.80 11.00 -22.08
C LYS A 191 -2.12 11.53 -22.62
N GLU A 192 -2.75 10.84 -23.56
CA GLU A 192 -4.01 11.27 -24.18
C GLU A 192 -5.24 10.89 -23.36
N HIS A 193 -5.31 9.67 -22.85
CA HIS A 193 -6.54 9.09 -22.30
C HIS A 193 -6.61 8.97 -20.78
N SER A 194 -5.51 9.20 -20.05
CA SER A 194 -5.52 9.13 -18.58
C SER A 194 -6.48 10.16 -17.97
N SER A 195 -7.17 9.75 -16.91
CA SER A 195 -8.04 10.62 -16.11
C SER A 195 -7.27 11.56 -15.18
N MET A 196 -5.93 11.46 -15.13
CA MET A 196 -5.11 12.33 -14.30
C MET A 196 -5.07 13.77 -14.86
N PRO A 197 -4.85 14.77 -14.00
CA PRO A 197 -4.70 16.16 -14.46
C PRO A 197 -3.61 16.29 -15.51
N VAL A 198 -3.80 17.16 -16.51
CA VAL A 198 -2.87 17.36 -17.65
C VAL A 198 -1.43 17.55 -17.18
N GLY A 199 -1.20 18.41 -16.20
CA GLY A 199 0.14 18.63 -15.65
C GLY A 199 0.78 17.35 -15.10
N HIS A 200 0.01 16.50 -14.42
CA HIS A 200 0.52 15.25 -13.88
C HIS A 200 0.90 14.26 -14.97
N ARG A 201 0.05 14.16 -16.02
CA ARG A 201 0.31 13.29 -17.18
C ARG A 201 1.59 13.69 -17.90
N LEU A 202 1.77 15.00 -18.16
CA LEU A 202 2.96 15.52 -18.84
C LEU A 202 4.24 15.36 -18.02
N ALA A 203 4.16 15.55 -16.69
CA ALA A 203 5.30 15.32 -15.80
C ALA A 203 5.72 13.85 -15.81
N LEU A 204 4.78 12.92 -15.63
CA LEU A 204 5.06 11.48 -15.67
C LEU A 204 5.60 11.06 -17.05
N HIS A 205 4.98 11.52 -18.13
CA HIS A 205 5.46 11.28 -19.49
C HIS A 205 6.92 11.72 -19.66
N SER A 206 7.24 12.95 -19.26
CA SER A 206 8.61 13.48 -19.35
C SER A 206 9.59 12.67 -18.51
N LEU A 207 9.17 12.17 -17.34
CA LEU A 207 9.99 11.33 -16.47
C LEU A 207 10.32 9.98 -17.13
N PHE A 208 9.35 9.34 -17.79
CA PHE A 208 9.58 8.11 -18.55
C PHE A 208 10.45 8.37 -19.79
N CYS A 209 10.27 9.50 -20.49
CA CYS A 209 11.14 9.88 -21.60
C CYS A 209 12.60 10.08 -21.18
N TYR A 210 12.84 10.66 -19.99
CA TYR A 210 14.17 10.76 -19.41
C TYR A 210 14.80 9.39 -19.20
N TRP A 211 14.06 8.41 -18.66
CA TRP A 211 14.57 7.06 -18.53
C TRP A 211 14.99 6.44 -19.87
N ILE A 212 14.18 6.63 -20.91
CA ILE A 212 14.45 6.09 -22.25
C ILE A 212 15.70 6.75 -22.87
N SER A 213 15.86 8.06 -22.67
CA SER A 213 16.90 8.85 -23.35
C SER A 213 18.24 8.83 -22.63
N ASP A 214 18.22 8.90 -21.30
CA ASP A 214 19.41 9.14 -20.50
C ASP A 214 19.82 7.92 -19.68
N ILE A 215 18.88 7.18 -19.07
CA ILE A 215 19.23 6.10 -18.14
C ILE A 215 19.43 4.74 -18.86
N LEU A 216 18.50 4.34 -19.71
CA LEU A 216 18.55 3.03 -20.38
C LEU A 216 19.80 2.86 -21.28
N PRO A 217 20.21 3.85 -22.11
CA PRO A 217 21.37 3.70 -22.97
C PRO A 217 22.68 3.53 -22.20
N ILE A 218 22.80 4.12 -21.01
CA ILE A 218 23.98 3.96 -20.14
C ILE A 218 24.04 2.52 -19.60
N LYS A 219 22.90 1.97 -19.17
CA LYS A 219 22.83 0.60 -18.64
C LYS A 219 23.13 -0.46 -19.70
N LEU A 220 22.69 -0.25 -20.95
CA LEU A 220 22.99 -1.16 -22.05
C LEU A 220 24.49 -1.17 -22.39
N LYS A 221 25.15 0.00 -22.36
CA LYS A 221 26.61 0.10 -22.58
C LYS A 221 27.45 -0.50 -21.45
N ALA A 222 26.96 -0.49 -20.22
CA ALA A 222 27.67 -1.05 -19.07
C ALA A 222 27.61 -2.58 -18.96
N THR A 223 26.74 -3.22 -19.75
CA THR A 223 26.52 -4.68 -19.72
C THR A 223 27.02 -5.39 -20.99
N SER A 224 27.51 -4.62 -21.98
CA SER A 224 28.21 -5.11 -23.17
C SER A 224 29.73 -5.12 -22.97
#